data_AF-A0A377LQD2-F1
#
_entry.id   AF-A0A377LQD2-F1
#
_cell.length_a   1.000
_cell.length_b   1.000
_cell.length_c   1.000
_cell.angle_alpha   90.00
_cell.angle_beta   90.00
_cell.angle_gamma   90.00
#
_symmetry.space_group_name_H-M   'P 1'
#
loop_
_entity.id
_entity.type
_entity.pdbx_description
1 polymer ?
#
loop_
_entity_poly.entity_id
_entity_poly.type
_entity_poly.pdbx_seq_one_letter_code
_entity_poly.pdbx_strand_id
1 'polypeptide(L)' 'MKMKQNRLCMLAVCSLLLSHKSGAVTFDTSLLAGASGESDLSRFNENNAMPAGPQEMDIYVNGDWKGALYGDLRRATG' A
#
# COMPACT_ATOMS: atom_id res chain seq x y z
N MET A 1 0.77 -45.00 9.45
CA MET A 1 0.35 -44.03 8.41
C MET A 1 0.46 -42.61 8.97
N LYS A 2 1.64 -41.97 8.91
CA LYS A 2 1.99 -40.70 9.62
C LYS A 2 2.00 -39.44 8.72
N MET A 3 1.67 -39.58 7.43
CA MET A 3 1.82 -38.50 6.44
C MET A 3 0.59 -37.57 6.32
N LYS A 4 -0.62 -38.04 6.64
CA LYS A 4 -1.86 -37.26 6.44
C LYS A 4 -1.98 -36.11 7.45
N GLN A 5 -1.51 -36.29 8.67
CA GLN A 5 -1.60 -35.31 9.76
C GLN A 5 -0.62 -34.13 9.58
N ASN A 6 0.58 -34.39 9.04
CA ASN A 6 1.55 -33.33 8.73
C ASN A 6 1.08 -32.38 7.63
N ARG A 7 0.33 -32.89 6.63
CA ARG A 7 -0.21 -32.08 5.52
C ARG A 7 -1.31 -31.13 5.98
N LEU A 8 -2.21 -31.61 6.83
CA LEU A 8 -3.27 -30.81 7.43
C LEU A 8 -2.69 -29.70 8.33
N CYS A 9 -1.65 -30.04 9.11
CA CYS A 9 -0.96 -29.07 9.95
C CYS A 9 -0.27 -27.98 9.12
N MET A 10 0.40 -28.36 8.02
CA MET A 10 1.01 -27.40 7.08
C MET A 10 -0.02 -26.46 6.43
N LEU A 11 -1.16 -27.00 5.97
CA LEU A 11 -2.24 -26.20 5.37
C LEU A 11 -2.84 -25.19 6.35
N ALA A 12 -3.00 -25.58 7.62
CA ALA A 12 -3.46 -24.67 8.67
C ALA A 12 -2.44 -23.55 8.93
N VAL A 13 -1.15 -23.87 9.05
CA VAL A 13 -0.11 -22.86 9.26
C VAL A 13 -0.01 -21.88 8.08
N CYS A 14 -0.12 -22.36 6.84
CA CYS A 14 -0.11 -21.49 5.66
C CYS A 14 -1.30 -20.51 5.67
N SER A 15 -2.51 -20.97 5.99
CA SER A 15 -3.69 -20.11 6.01
C SER A 15 -3.66 -19.05 7.14
N LEU A 16 -3.04 -19.37 8.28
CA LEU A 16 -2.71 -18.39 9.32
C LEU A 16 -1.71 -17.33 8.84
N LEU A 17 -0.66 -17.73 8.11
CA LEU A 17 0.35 -16.81 7.58
C LEU A 17 -0.16 -15.90 6.45
N LEU A 18 -1.14 -16.35 5.66
CA LEU A 18 -1.76 -15.52 4.62
C LEU A 18 -2.75 -14.47 5.17
N SER A 19 -3.13 -14.55 6.45
CA SER A 19 -4.13 -13.66 7.07
C SER A 19 -3.55 -12.36 7.61
N HIS A 20 -2.23 -12.16 7.52
CA HIS A 20 -1.60 -10.92 7.96
C HIS A 20 -1.83 -9.82 6.93
N LYS A 21 -2.96 -9.12 7.06
CA LYS A 21 -3.18 -7.83 6.40
C LYS A 21 -2.15 -6.86 6.98
N SER A 22 -1.03 -6.71 6.27
CA SER A 22 0.00 -5.71 6.57
C SER A 22 -0.61 -4.33 6.30
N GLY A 23 -1.18 -3.74 7.34
CA GLY A 23 -1.50 -2.32 7.40
C GLY A 23 -0.42 -1.63 8.21
N ALA A 24 0.04 -0.46 7.77
CA ALA A 24 0.92 0.37 8.57
C ALA A 24 0.19 0.72 9.88
N VAL A 25 0.68 0.18 11.01
CA VAL A 25 0.00 0.31 12.30
C VAL A 25 0.17 1.73 12.87
N THR A 26 1.24 2.43 12.54
CA THR A 26 1.48 3.86 12.85
C THR A 26 2.77 4.32 12.17
N PHE A 27 2.83 5.57 11.73
CA PHE A 27 4.07 6.20 11.24
C PHE A 27 4.77 6.97 12.35
N ASP A 28 6.07 6.75 12.53
CA ASP A 28 6.90 7.58 13.42
C ASP A 28 7.21 8.91 12.72
N THR A 29 6.56 9.98 13.16
CA THR A 29 6.69 11.31 12.55
C THR A 29 8.05 11.95 12.85
N SER A 30 8.81 11.45 13.84
CA SER A 30 10.16 11.96 14.14
C SER A 30 11.16 11.68 13.03
N LEU A 31 10.86 10.72 12.16
CA LEU A 31 11.66 10.39 10.98
C LEU A 31 11.48 11.37 9.82
N LEU A 32 10.46 12.25 9.89
CA LEU A 32 10.20 13.23 8.84
C LEU A 32 11.09 14.46 9.04
N ALA A 33 11.90 14.76 8.02
CA ALA A 33 12.80 15.91 8.04
C ALA A 33 12.16 17.15 7.39
N GLY A 34 12.41 18.33 7.97
CA GLY A 34 12.01 19.62 7.42
C GLY A 34 10.49 19.75 7.24
N ALA A 35 10.05 20.35 6.13
CA ALA A 35 8.64 20.56 5.83
C ALA A 35 7.82 19.27 5.71
N SER A 36 8.48 18.12 5.53
CA SER A 36 7.79 16.82 5.52
C SER A 36 7.16 16.49 6.88
N GLY A 37 7.71 17.01 7.98
CA GLY A 37 7.16 16.82 9.34
C GLY A 37 5.76 17.42 9.55
N GLU A 38 5.34 18.34 8.67
CA GLU A 38 4.01 18.94 8.66
C GLU A 38 3.02 18.18 7.76
N SER A 39 3.47 17.11 7.11
CA SER A 39 2.65 16.33 6.17
C SER A 39 1.58 15.51 6.90
N ASP A 40 0.38 15.46 6.32
CA ASP A 40 -0.71 14.64 6.82
C ASP A 40 -0.46 13.16 6.53
N LEU A 41 0.05 12.44 7.54
CA LEU A 41 0.30 11.01 7.48
C LEU A 41 -0.92 10.14 7.79
N SER A 42 -2.00 10.73 8.33
CA SER A 42 -3.19 9.97 8.72
C SER A 42 -3.79 9.19 7.54
N ARG A 43 -3.65 9.73 6.33
CA ARG A 43 -4.11 9.14 5.07
C ARG A 43 -3.45 7.81 4.68
N PHE A 44 -2.22 7.56 5.13
CA PHE A 44 -1.51 6.31 4.85
C PHE A 44 -1.96 5.18 5.79
N ASN A 45 -2.49 5.51 6.97
CA ASN A 45 -3.02 4.52 7.91
C ASN A 45 -4.37 3.95 7.48
N GLU A 46 -5.19 4.73 6.78
CA GLU A 46 -6.57 4.34 6.47
C GLU A 46 -6.73 3.57 5.15
N ASN A 47 -6.02 3.97 4.08
CA ASN A 47 -6.30 3.45 2.75
C ASN A 47 -5.11 3.40 1.77
N ASN A 48 -3.86 3.62 2.21
CA ASN A 48 -2.70 3.75 1.32
C ASN A 48 -2.95 4.72 0.14
N ALA A 49 -3.81 5.72 0.35
CA ALA A 49 -4.24 6.61 -0.73
C ALA A 49 -3.11 7.59 -1.06
N MET A 50 -2.71 7.61 -2.33
CA MET A 50 -1.70 8.54 -2.84
C MET A 50 -2.14 9.99 -2.60
N PRO A 51 -1.27 10.86 -2.04
CA PRO A 51 -1.62 12.25 -1.79
C PRO A 51 -1.93 13.00 -3.09
N ALA A 52 -2.88 13.93 -3.01
CA ALA A 52 -3.12 14.87 -4.10
C ALA A 52 -1.93 15.83 -4.23
N GLY A 53 -1.61 16.23 -5.46
CA GLY A 53 -0.55 17.17 -5.77
C GLY A 53 0.27 16.80 -7.00
N PRO A 54 1.31 17.59 -7.29
CA PRO A 54 2.21 17.36 -8.42
C PRO A 54 3.00 16.07 -8.27
N GLN A 55 2.89 15.20 -9.26
CA GLN A 55 3.60 13.91 -9.26
C GLN A 55 3.88 13.45 -10.69
N GLU A 56 4.96 12.69 -10.84
CA GLU A 56 5.23 11.94 -12.06
C GLU A 56 4.43 10.64 -12.06
N MET A 57 3.80 10.30 -13.18
CA MET A 57 2.94 9.13 -13.32
C MET A 57 3.11 8.49 -14.70
N ASP A 58 3.19 7.15 -14.73
CA ASP A 58 3.05 6.39 -15.96
C ASP A 58 1.58 6.29 -16.36
N ILE A 59 1.30 6.61 -17.63
CA ILE A 59 -0.03 6.53 -18.21
C ILE A 59 -0.19 5.21 -18.93
N TYR A 60 -1.22 4.46 -18.55
CA TYR A 60 -1.64 3.25 -19.24
C TYR A 60 -3.05 3.44 -19.80
N VAL A 61 -3.25 3.04 -21.05
CA VAL A 61 -4.58 3.02 -21.70
C VAL A 61 -4.87 1.60 -22.13
N ASN A 62 -5.93 1.01 -21.57
CA ASN A 62 -6.32 -0.39 -21.80
C ASN A 62 -5.20 -1.40 -21.49
N GLY A 63 -4.34 -1.09 -20.51
CA GLY A 63 -3.22 -1.94 -20.12
C GLY A 63 -1.92 -1.67 -20.88
N ASP A 64 -1.96 -0.88 -21.95
CA ASP A 64 -0.76 -0.50 -22.70
C ASP A 64 -0.15 0.79 -22.16
N TRP A 65 1.16 0.78 -21.93
CA TRP A 65 1.92 1.97 -21.54
C TRP A 65 1.93 3.02 -22.68
N LYS A 66 1.70 4.28 -22.33
CA LYS A 66 1.65 5.43 -23.25
C LYS A 66 2.68 6.52 -22.93
N GLY A 67 3.43 6.39 -21.84
CA GLY A 67 4.47 7.34 -21.44
C GLY A 67 4.32 7.83 -20.00
N ALA A 68 5.35 8.51 -19.52
CA ALA A 68 5.36 9.18 -18.22
C ALA A 68 5.00 10.66 -18.38
N LEU A 69 4.20 11.20 -17.47
CA LEU A 69 3.82 12.61 -17.42
C LEU A 69 3.94 13.15 -16.01
N TYR A 70 4.33 14.41 -15.91
CA TYR A 70 4.21 15.18 -14.69
C TYR A 70 2.86 15.87 -14.65
N GLY A 71 2.03 15.54 -13.66
CA GLY A 71 0.66 16.02 -13.55
C GLY A 71 0.23 16.24 -12.10
N ASP A 72 -0.79 17.09 -11.93
CA ASP A 72 -1.38 17.37 -10.62
C ASP A 72 -2.53 16.39 -10.33
N LEU A 73 -2.29 15.43 -9.43
CA LEU A 73 -3.29 14.46 -9.02
C LEU A 73 -4.30 15.14 -8.11
N ARG A 74 -5.57 15.19 -8.51
CA ARG A 74 -6.65 15.78 -7.72
C ARG A 74 -7.47 14.72 -7.02
N ARG A 75 -7.96 15.05 -5.83
CA ARG A 75 -8.91 14.21 -5.10
C ARG A 75 -10.21 14.15 -5.91
N ALA A 76 -10.68 12.94 -6.22
CA ALA A 76 -11.99 12.76 -6.81
C ALA A 76 -13.06 13.15 -5.77
N THR A 77 -13.77 14.24 -6.01
CA THR A 77 -14.97 14.61 -5.27
C THR A 77 -16.18 14.06 -6.02
N GLY A 78 -16.85 13.08 -5.42
CA GLY A 78 -18.15 12.56 -5.87
C GLY A 78 -19.31 13.32 -5.25
#